data_AF-A0A1Q4ZJT4-F1
#
_entry.id   AF-A0A1Q4ZJT4-F1
#
_cell.length_a   1.000
_cell.length_b   1.000
_cell.length_c   1.000
_cell.angle_alpha   90.00
_cell.angle_beta   90.00
_cell.angle_gamma   90.00
#
_symmetry.space_group_name_H-M   'P 1'
#
loop_
_entity.id
_entity.type
_entity.pdbx_description
1 polymer ?
#
loop_
_entity_poly.entity_id
_entity_poly.type
_entity_poly.pdbx_seq_one_letter_code
_entity_poly.pdbx_strand_id
1 'polypeptide(L)'
;MTRTPARPLNDGRTLPAVGLGTWLLDDDAAEKAVAGALGLGHRLAAAHGVTPGQVVLRWHTQLGAVPIPKSADPGRQRENLDLFGFELTPREMARVAAGPQRRFGGDPDVHEEF
;
A
#
# COMPACT_ATOMS: atom_id res chain seq x y z
N MET A 1 5.16 21.45 -10.86
CA MET A 1 5.18 20.23 -10.02
C MET A 1 4.99 20.64 -8.57
N THR A 2 3.88 20.28 -7.95
CA THR A 2 3.59 20.67 -6.56
C THR A 2 4.25 19.66 -5.62
N ARG A 3 5.16 20.12 -4.76
CA ARG A 3 5.88 19.26 -3.81
C ARG A 3 4.94 18.90 -2.66
N THR A 4 4.65 17.61 -2.48
CA THR A 4 3.82 17.10 -1.37
C THR A 4 4.38 17.62 -0.03
N PRO A 5 3.58 18.30 0.80
CA PRO A 5 4.06 18.78 2.10
C PRO A 5 4.40 17.59 3.00
N ALA A 6 5.52 17.71 3.71
CA ALA A 6 6.00 16.71 4.67
C ALA A 6 6.08 17.33 6.06
N ARG A 7 5.70 16.57 7.09
CA ARG A 7 5.76 16.94 8.51
C ARG A 7 6.94 16.24 9.17
N PRO A 8 7.73 16.92 10.03
CA PRO A 8 8.73 16.25 10.85
C PRO A 8 8.06 15.36 11.91
N LEU A 9 8.69 14.23 12.21
CA LEU A 9 8.33 13.33 13.30
C LEU A 9 9.32 13.49 14.46
N ASN A 10 8.91 13.01 15.65
CA ASN A 10 9.68 13.15 16.90
C ASN A 10 11.02 12.38 16.90
N ASP A 11 11.25 11.51 15.91
CA ASP A 11 12.48 10.73 15.70
C ASP A 11 13.40 11.33 14.62
N GLY A 12 13.08 12.52 14.09
CA GLY A 12 13.84 13.20 13.04
C GLY A 12 13.51 12.75 11.61
N ARG A 13 12.58 11.80 11.41
CA ARG A 13 12.08 11.43 10.07
C ARG A 13 11.03 12.45 9.60
N THR A 14 10.61 12.34 8.33
CA THR A 14 9.52 13.16 7.78
C THR A 14 8.44 12.28 7.15
N LEU A 15 7.18 12.65 7.37
CA LEU A 15 6.00 11.95 6.88
C LEU A 15 5.25 12.83 5.87
N PRO A 16 4.91 12.34 4.66
CA PRO A 16 4.05 13.09 3.73
C PRO A 16 2.66 13.28 4.34
N ALA A 17 2.06 14.45 4.19
CA ALA A 17 0.79 14.82 4.82
C ALA A 17 -0.46 14.20 4.13
N VAL A 18 -0.42 12.90 3.80
CA VAL A 18 -1.48 12.08 3.20
C VAL A 18 -1.37 10.64 3.71
N GLY A 19 -2.50 10.00 4.06
CA GLY A 19 -2.68 8.54 4.23
C GLY A 19 -3.70 8.01 3.21
N LEU A 20 -3.91 6.68 3.00
CA LEU A 20 -4.69 6.13 1.84
C LEU A 20 -5.93 5.30 2.24
N GLY A 21 -7.08 5.30 1.53
CA GLY A 21 -8.33 4.55 1.90
C GLY A 21 -9.80 5.04 1.66
N THR A 22 -10.74 4.51 2.48
CA THR A 22 -12.25 4.43 2.50
C THR A 22 -13.19 5.56 2.03
N TRP A 23 -13.68 6.37 2.99
CA TRP A 23 -15.00 7.04 2.93
C TRP A 23 -15.07 8.24 1.96
N LEU A 24 -16.27 8.64 1.50
CA LEU A 24 -16.51 9.60 0.39
C LEU A 24 -16.01 9.17 -1.00
N LEU A 25 -15.87 7.86 -1.26
CA LEU A 25 -15.58 7.35 -2.61
C LEU A 25 -16.92 7.15 -3.32
N ASP A 26 -17.18 7.88 -4.41
CA ASP A 26 -18.31 7.58 -5.30
C ASP A 26 -18.06 6.28 -6.07
N ASP A 27 -19.13 5.63 -6.53
CA ASP A 27 -19.05 4.29 -7.13
C ASP A 27 -18.17 4.28 -8.40
N ASP A 28 -18.18 5.36 -9.17
CA ASP A 28 -17.38 5.56 -10.38
C ASP A 28 -15.87 5.62 -10.07
N ALA A 29 -15.49 6.35 -9.02
CA ALA A 29 -14.13 6.43 -8.50
C ALA A 29 -13.73 5.13 -7.79
N ALA A 30 -14.67 4.44 -7.13
CA ALA A 30 -14.45 3.14 -6.51
C ALA A 30 -14.15 2.08 -7.56
N GLU A 31 -14.97 1.97 -8.62
CA GLU A 31 -14.76 1.02 -9.71
C GLU A 31 -13.42 1.27 -10.40
N LYS A 32 -13.09 2.52 -10.75
CA LYS A 32 -11.82 2.87 -11.41
C LYS A 32 -10.61 2.58 -10.51
N ALA A 33 -10.70 2.86 -9.21
CA ALA A 33 -9.63 2.55 -8.26
C ALA A 33 -9.44 1.03 -8.07
N VAL A 34 -10.54 0.28 -7.94
CA VAL A 34 -10.54 -1.18 -7.80
C VAL A 34 -10.05 -1.85 -9.09
N ALA A 35 -10.56 -1.48 -10.26
CA ALA A 35 -10.12 -2.01 -11.54
C ALA A 35 -8.64 -1.69 -11.83
N GLY A 36 -8.17 -0.49 -11.48
CA GLY A 36 -6.76 -0.11 -11.55
C GLY A 36 -5.87 -0.94 -10.61
N ALA A 37 -6.27 -1.08 -9.35
CA ALA A 37 -5.55 -1.86 -8.35
C ALA A 37 -5.51 -3.37 -8.67
N LEU A 38 -6.64 -3.96 -9.06
CA LEU A 38 -6.74 -5.34 -9.52
C LEU A 38 -5.88 -5.54 -10.78
N GLY A 39 -6.05 -4.70 -11.80
CA GLY A 39 -5.32 -4.82 -13.06
C GLY A 39 -3.80 -4.69 -12.88
N LEU A 40 -3.32 -3.85 -11.96
CA LEU A 40 -1.90 -3.78 -11.64
C LEU A 40 -1.44 -4.97 -10.79
N GLY A 41 -2.12 -5.22 -9.67
CA GLY A 41 -1.76 -6.26 -8.70
C GLY A 41 -1.74 -7.65 -9.31
N HIS A 42 -2.77 -8.04 -10.07
CA HIS A 42 -2.84 -9.35 -10.71
C HIS A 42 -1.76 -9.56 -11.79
N ARG A 43 -1.37 -8.52 -12.55
CA ARG A 43 -0.31 -8.66 -13.56
C ARG A 43 1.07 -8.82 -12.94
N LEU A 44 1.35 -8.11 -11.85
CA LEU A 44 2.61 -8.28 -11.10
C LEU A 44 2.65 -9.63 -10.40
N ALA A 45 1.56 -10.00 -9.71
CA ALA A 45 1.38 -11.30 -9.07
C ALA A 45 1.65 -12.46 -10.04
N ALA A 46 1.02 -12.44 -11.21
CA ALA A 46 1.20 -13.46 -12.26
C ALA A 46 2.63 -13.48 -12.84
N ALA A 47 3.30 -12.33 -12.98
CA ALA A 47 4.67 -12.28 -13.50
C ALA A 47 5.70 -12.91 -12.55
N HIS A 48 5.45 -12.87 -11.24
CA HIS A 48 6.34 -13.43 -10.20
C HIS A 48 5.85 -14.78 -9.64
N GLY A 49 4.66 -15.26 -10.04
CA GLY A 49 4.09 -16.52 -9.54
C GLY A 49 3.56 -16.45 -8.10
N VAL A 50 3.24 -15.25 -7.61
CA VAL A 50 2.85 -14.95 -6.22
C VAL A 50 1.44 -14.35 -6.16
N THR A 51 0.92 -14.06 -4.98
CA THR A 51 -0.38 -13.36 -4.82
C THR A 51 -0.25 -11.84 -4.87
N PRO A 52 -1.35 -11.10 -5.13
CA PRO A 52 -1.35 -9.63 -5.00
C PRO A 52 -1.01 -9.14 -3.59
N GLY A 53 -1.31 -9.94 -2.55
CA GLY A 53 -0.92 -9.64 -1.17
C GLY A 53 0.59 -9.66 -0.99
N GLN A 54 1.26 -10.71 -1.48
CA GLN A 54 2.71 -10.82 -1.48
C GLN A 54 3.38 -9.66 -2.24
N VAL A 55 2.83 -9.24 -3.39
CA VAL A 55 3.35 -8.07 -4.14
C VAL A 55 3.32 -6.78 -3.30
N VAL A 56 2.20 -6.49 -2.62
CA VAL A 56 2.07 -5.27 -1.79
C VAL A 56 3.00 -5.33 -0.57
N LEU A 57 3.10 -6.48 0.10
CA LEU A 57 3.98 -6.65 1.25
C LEU A 57 5.46 -6.58 0.85
N ARG A 58 5.84 -7.17 -0.28
CA ARG A 58 7.19 -7.09 -0.83
C ARG A 58 7.55 -5.65 -1.23
N TRP A 59 6.61 -4.90 -1.78
CA TRP A 59 6.81 -3.47 -2.07
C TRP A 59 7.12 -2.69 -0.79
N HIS A 60 6.38 -2.91 0.31
CA HIS A 60 6.69 -2.29 1.60
C HIS A 60 8.08 -2.67 2.13
N THR A 61 8.46 -3.96 2.09
CA THR A 61 9.79 -4.37 2.58
C THR A 61 10.94 -3.83 1.73
N GLN A 62 10.77 -3.73 0.40
CA GLN A 62 11.77 -3.11 -0.49
C GLN A 62 11.88 -1.58 -0.33
N LEU A 63 10.88 -0.91 0.24
CA LEU A 63 10.99 0.49 0.70
C LEU A 63 11.69 0.62 2.07
N GLY A 64 12.06 -0.49 2.71
CA GLY A 64 12.59 -0.50 4.08
C GLY A 64 11.53 -0.32 5.17
N ALA A 65 10.23 -0.42 4.82
CA ALA A 65 9.15 -0.41 5.80
C ALA A 65 8.92 -1.81 6.38
N VAL A 66 8.43 -1.87 7.62
CA VAL A 66 7.99 -3.12 8.27
C VAL A 66 6.46 -3.20 8.16
N PRO A 67 5.90 -3.95 7.20
CA PRO A 67 4.46 -4.11 7.11
C PRO A 67 3.93 -4.97 8.27
N ILE A 68 2.74 -4.64 8.78
CA ILE A 68 2.06 -5.37 9.86
C ILE A 68 0.74 -5.96 9.34
N PRO A 69 0.78 -7.02 8.51
CA PRO A 69 -0.42 -7.60 7.91
C PRO A 69 -1.26 -8.36 8.94
N LYS A 70 -2.53 -7.97 9.10
CA LYS A 70 -3.51 -8.67 9.95
C LYS A 70 -4.15 -9.84 9.21
N SER A 71 -4.07 -11.05 9.76
CA SER A 71 -4.85 -12.22 9.33
C SER A 71 -5.14 -13.14 10.50
N ALA A 72 -6.37 -13.67 10.57
CA ALA A 72 -6.73 -14.79 11.45
C ALA A 72 -6.60 -16.16 10.74
N ASP A 73 -6.47 -16.17 9.41
CA ASP A 73 -6.30 -17.39 8.62
C ASP A 73 -4.82 -17.84 8.58
N PRO A 74 -4.49 -19.09 8.99
CA PRO A 74 -3.11 -19.59 8.99
C PRO A 74 -2.48 -19.78 7.60
N GLY A 75 -3.28 -19.97 6.55
CA GLY A 75 -2.78 -20.03 5.17
C GLY A 75 -2.23 -18.67 4.74
N ARG A 76 -3.06 -17.64 4.89
CA ARG A 76 -2.70 -16.24 4.61
C ARG A 76 -1.59 -15.72 5.53
N GLN A 77 -1.50 -16.19 6.78
CA GLN A 77 -0.35 -15.88 7.64
C GLN A 77 0.97 -16.40 7.05
N ARG A 78 1.00 -17.64 6.53
CA ARG A 78 2.19 -18.19 5.85
C ARG A 78 2.50 -17.44 4.55
N GLU A 79 1.48 -17.19 3.73
CA GLU A 79 1.58 -16.42 2.48
C GLU A 79 2.15 -15.01 2.73
N ASN A 80 1.69 -14.32 3.77
CA ASN A 80 2.18 -12.98 4.16
C ASN A 80 3.63 -12.98 4.65
N LEU A 81 4.20 -14.13 5.03
CA LEU A 81 5.60 -14.27 5.46
C LEU A 81 6.52 -14.69 4.31
N ASP A 82 5.98 -15.36 3.30
CA ASP A 82 6.72 -15.80 2.11
C ASP A 82 6.92 -14.65 1.11
N LEU A 83 7.81 -13.72 1.47
CA LEU A 83 8.08 -12.49 0.72
C LEU A 83 9.50 -12.41 0.15
N PHE A 84 10.36 -13.38 0.46
CA PHE A 84 11.80 -13.27 0.20
C PHE A 84 12.31 -14.14 -0.96
N GLY A 85 11.43 -14.95 -1.57
CA GLY A 85 11.72 -15.74 -2.76
C GLY A 85 11.66 -14.99 -4.10
N PHE A 86 11.24 -13.71 -4.11
CA PHE A 86 11.15 -12.89 -5.32
C PHE A 86 11.51 -11.42 -5.03
N GLU A 87 11.71 -10.63 -6.09
CA GLU A 87 12.04 -9.20 -6.00
C GLU A 87 11.31 -8.39 -7.08
N LEU A 88 10.69 -7.28 -6.70
CA LEU A 88 10.09 -6.33 -7.63
C LEU A 88 11.18 -5.44 -8.24
N THR A 89 11.24 -5.38 -9.57
CA THR A 89 12.18 -4.49 -10.26
C THR A 89 11.88 -3.01 -9.97
N PRO A 90 12.84 -2.08 -10.17
CA PRO A 90 12.60 -0.65 -9.97
C PRO A 90 11.41 -0.10 -10.75
N ARG A 91 11.12 -0.67 -11.94
CA ARG A 91 9.95 -0.31 -12.76
C ARG A 91 8.62 -0.77 -12.13
N GLU A 92 8.60 -1.92 -11.47
CA GLU A 92 7.42 -2.46 -10.80
C GLU A 92 7.18 -1.74 -9.46
N MET A 93 8.26 -1.47 -8.71
CA MET A 93 8.23 -0.61 -7.54
C MET A 93 7.62 0.77 -7.83
N ALA A 94 8.05 1.40 -8.93
CA ALA A 94 7.50 2.68 -9.40
C ALA A 94 6.03 2.57 -9.86
N ARG A 95 5.62 1.45 -10.47
CA ARG A 95 4.23 1.22 -10.87
C ARG A 95 3.29 1.10 -9.67
N VAL A 96 3.69 0.38 -8.62
CA VAL A 96 2.91 0.26 -7.37
C VAL A 96 2.82 1.63 -6.69
N ALA A 97 3.92 2.38 -6.64
CA ALA A 97 3.95 3.75 -6.08
C ALA A 97 3.07 4.75 -6.86
N ALA A 98 2.85 4.55 -8.17
CA ALA A 98 1.96 5.36 -8.99
C ALA A 98 0.46 5.03 -8.81
N GLY A 99 0.11 4.06 -7.97
CA GLY A 99 -1.28 3.74 -7.61
C GLY A 99 -1.96 4.88 -6.82
N PRO A 100 -3.30 4.90 -6.77
CA PRO A 100 -4.06 5.95 -6.08
C PRO A 100 -3.78 6.00 -4.56
N GLN A 101 -3.66 7.22 -4.03
CA GLN A 101 -3.44 7.57 -2.61
C GLN A 101 -4.70 8.33 -2.08
N ARG A 102 -5.21 8.14 -0.84
CA ARG A 102 -6.59 8.56 -0.44
C ARG A 102 -6.85 8.95 1.07
N ARG A 103 -7.48 8.13 1.96
CA ARG A 103 -7.32 8.02 3.47
C ARG A 103 -8.09 6.83 4.13
N PHE A 104 -7.43 5.95 4.93
CA PHE A 104 -8.01 4.84 5.75
C PHE A 104 -7.80 5.20 7.22
N GLY A 105 -8.84 5.09 8.03
CA GLY A 105 -8.84 5.62 9.40
C GLY A 105 -8.95 7.14 9.43
N GLY A 106 -8.90 7.71 10.62
CA GLY A 106 -8.98 9.16 10.81
C GLY A 106 -7.79 9.93 10.26
N ASP A 107 -7.96 11.24 10.13
CA ASP A 107 -6.86 12.15 9.89
C ASP A 107 -6.17 12.48 11.23
N PRO A 108 -4.87 12.17 11.43
CA PRO A 108 -4.20 12.42 12.71
C PRO A 108 -4.18 13.90 13.13
N ASP A 109 -4.40 14.84 12.20
CA ASP A 109 -4.48 16.27 12.53
C ASP A 109 -5.85 16.66 13.16
N VAL A 110 -6.90 15.82 13.07
CA VAL A 110 -8.28 16.15 13.54
C VAL A 110 -9.09 14.98 14.15
N HIS A 111 -8.57 13.76 14.19
CA HIS A 111 -9.31 12.58 14.66
C HIS A 111 -9.05 12.29 16.14
N GLU A 112 -10.12 12.25 16.92
CA GLU A 112 -10.14 11.77 18.30
C GLU A 112 -10.99 10.48 18.38
N GLU A 113 -10.56 9.52 19.19
CA GLU A 113 -11.36 8.34 19.56
C GLU A 113 -12.00 8.60 20.95
N PHE A 114 -13.31 8.31 21.08
CA PHE A 114 -14.13 8.54 22.27
C PHE A 114 -14.54 7.23 22.95
#